data_AF-A0A520AG90-F1
#
_entry.id   AF-A0A520AG90-F1
#
_cell.length_a   1.000
_cell.length_b   1.000
_cell.length_c   1.000
_cell.angle_alpha   90.00
_cell.angle_beta   90.00
_cell.angle_gamma   90.00
#
_symmetry.space_group_name_H-M   'P 1'
#
loop_
_entity.id
_entity.type
_entity.pdbx_description
1 polymer ?
#
loop_
_entity_poly.entity_id
_entity_poly.type
_entity_poly.pdbx_seq_one_letter_code
_entity_poly.pdbx_strand_id
1 'polypeptide(L)'
;MIKETVQDGVGIAAYTMDSHNCDRIVVNGMVKNEGNVEEGGFGPYPISYRAIVPKENEAANLIVPVCLSASHIAYGSIRMEPVFMVLGQSAALSAVQAINRKIAVQKVDVKMLQSQLKSDPLADGTAAEILIDNSNVEKVEISGNWTAQKSGGYGPDFLNSSVETSGFIKYKLGALKKGKYEVLTYYPKTTAPKTETKIDIFDGASAKSVVIKDSDVKVVGQTSGEWVSLGTYNFSGVGEPFVQIHAINGVPVTADAVLLVPRL
;
A
#
# COMPACT_ATOMS: atom_id res chain seq x y z
N MET A 1 4.63 17.10 15.41
CA MET A 1 5.44 17.52 14.23
C MET A 1 6.57 16.52 14.06
N ILE A 2 6.62 15.80 12.93
CA ILE A 2 7.78 14.97 12.59
C ILE A 2 8.93 15.94 12.29
N LYS A 3 9.99 15.90 13.08
CA LYS A 3 11.06 16.92 13.07
C LYS A 3 12.15 16.68 12.01
N GLU A 4 12.16 15.51 11.36
CA GLU A 4 13.19 15.17 10.36
C GLU A 4 12.59 14.32 9.24
N THR A 5 12.84 14.72 7.99
CA THR A 5 12.39 14.00 6.79
C THR A 5 13.51 13.09 6.30
N VAL A 6 13.28 11.77 6.32
CA VAL A 6 14.22 10.78 5.77
C VAL A 6 14.12 10.80 4.24
N GLN A 7 15.13 11.34 3.57
CA GLN A 7 15.16 11.42 2.11
C GLN A 7 15.73 10.15 1.45
N ASP A 8 16.51 9.37 2.21
CA ASP A 8 17.20 8.16 1.77
C ASP A 8 16.47 6.89 2.26
N GLY A 9 15.13 6.94 2.33
CA GLY A 9 14.30 5.81 2.74
C GLY A 9 14.40 4.64 1.77
N VAL A 10 14.66 3.44 2.29
CA VAL A 10 14.76 2.18 1.52
C VAL A 10 13.82 1.09 2.02
N GLY A 11 12.97 1.43 2.97
CA GLY A 11 11.88 0.60 3.48
C GLY A 11 10.88 1.46 4.22
N ILE A 12 9.70 0.92 4.46
CA ILE A 12 8.63 1.57 5.21
C ILE A 12 8.20 0.62 6.32
N ALA A 13 8.23 1.09 7.56
CA ALA A 13 7.60 0.42 8.68
C ALA A 13 6.24 1.07 8.95
N ALA A 14 5.25 0.26 9.32
CA ALA A 14 3.87 0.70 9.50
C ALA A 14 3.21 0.14 10.75
N TYR A 15 3.92 -0.68 11.52
CA TYR A 15 3.38 -1.28 12.73
C TYR A 15 3.40 -0.30 13.88
N THR A 16 2.49 -0.46 14.83
CA THR A 16 2.51 0.34 16.06
C THR A 16 3.73 0.00 16.91
N MET A 17 4.00 0.84 17.90
CA MET A 17 5.07 0.59 18.86
C MET A 17 4.58 -0.37 19.93
N ASP A 18 5.02 -1.62 19.90
CA ASP A 18 4.66 -2.61 20.91
C ASP A 18 5.87 -3.20 21.66
N SER A 19 5.67 -3.44 22.96
CA SER A 19 6.53 -4.25 23.81
C SER A 19 5.64 -5.01 24.78
N HIS A 20 5.74 -6.34 24.76
CA HIS A 20 4.94 -7.18 25.64
C HIS A 20 5.34 -7.03 27.10
N ASN A 21 4.37 -7.30 27.99
CA ASN A 21 4.58 -7.27 29.43
C ASN A 21 5.66 -8.27 29.86
N CYS A 22 6.63 -7.81 30.65
CA CYS A 22 7.68 -8.64 31.21
C CYS A 22 7.19 -9.40 32.46
N ASP A 23 6.32 -8.76 33.25
CA ASP A 23 5.73 -9.33 34.46
C ASP A 23 4.35 -8.73 34.76
N ARG A 24 3.63 -9.34 35.71
CA ARG A 24 2.38 -8.84 36.27
C ARG A 24 2.54 -8.64 37.76
N ILE A 25 2.43 -7.39 38.21
CA ILE A 25 2.61 -7.01 39.61
C ILE A 25 1.30 -6.51 40.22
N VAL A 26 1.12 -6.68 41.53
CA VAL A 26 -0.04 -6.13 42.27
C VAL A 26 0.33 -4.77 42.85
N VAL A 27 -0.36 -3.72 42.39
CA VAL A 27 -0.21 -2.36 42.89
C VAL A 27 -1.56 -1.90 43.45
N ASN A 28 -1.60 -1.59 44.74
CA ASN A 28 -2.82 -1.14 45.44
C ASN A 28 -4.01 -2.11 45.27
N GLY A 29 -3.75 -3.42 45.36
CA GLY A 29 -4.77 -4.46 45.22
C GLY A 29 -5.23 -4.73 43.78
N MET A 30 -4.64 -4.08 42.77
CA MET A 30 -4.92 -4.32 41.36
C MET A 30 -3.73 -4.94 40.64
N VAL A 31 -3.97 -5.90 39.75
CA VAL A 31 -2.94 -6.43 38.84
C VAL A 31 -2.60 -5.36 37.78
N LYS A 32 -1.31 -5.14 37.54
CA LYS A 32 -0.74 -4.22 36.57
C LYS A 32 0.31 -4.94 35.72
N ASN A 33 0.40 -4.59 34.44
CA ASN A 33 1.45 -5.09 33.55
C ASN A 33 2.70 -4.22 33.68
N GLU A 34 3.86 -4.84 33.90
CA GLU A 34 5.16 -4.16 33.86
C GLU A 34 5.78 -4.27 32.46
N GLY A 35 6.37 -3.17 31.96
CA GLY A 35 7.10 -3.15 30.68
C GLY A 35 6.22 -3.17 29.43
N ASN A 36 4.89 -3.11 29.59
CA ASN A 36 3.96 -3.10 28.46
C ASN A 36 3.91 -1.72 27.79
N VAL A 37 4.32 -1.64 26.53
CA VAL A 37 4.20 -0.44 25.69
C VAL A 37 3.31 -0.79 24.52
N GLU A 38 2.25 -0.02 24.30
CA GLU A 38 1.31 -0.20 23.19
C GLU A 38 0.94 1.19 22.67
N GLU A 39 1.90 1.83 22.00
CA GLU A 39 1.80 3.19 21.53
C GLU A 39 1.57 3.21 20.01
N GLY A 40 0.49 3.85 19.58
CA GLY A 40 0.06 3.85 18.19
C GLY A 40 -0.37 5.23 17.68
N GLY A 41 -1.11 5.22 16.57
CA GLY A 41 -1.71 6.44 16.00
C GLY A 41 -0.79 7.26 15.10
N PHE A 42 0.44 6.79 14.84
CA PHE A 42 1.29 7.32 13.78
C PHE A 42 1.14 6.47 12.51
N GLY A 43 1.25 7.13 11.36
CA GLY A 43 1.22 6.45 10.06
C GLY A 43 2.54 5.76 9.71
N PRO A 44 2.61 5.11 8.54
CA PRO A 44 3.84 4.50 8.06
C PRO A 44 5.00 5.50 8.00
N TYR A 45 6.21 5.03 8.31
CA TYR A 45 7.41 5.86 8.37
C TYR A 45 8.60 5.21 7.64
N PRO A 46 9.45 6.04 7.00
CA PRO A 46 10.59 5.56 6.23
C PRO A 46 11.75 5.08 7.11
N ILE A 47 12.45 4.05 6.66
CA ILE A 47 13.71 3.56 7.23
C ILE A 47 14.86 4.02 6.33
N SER A 48 15.77 4.82 6.88
CA SER A 48 16.95 5.35 6.18
C SER A 48 17.88 4.23 5.75
N TYR A 49 18.48 4.33 4.55
CA TYR A 49 19.54 3.43 4.11
C TYR A 49 20.71 3.38 5.10
N ARG A 50 21.02 4.50 5.76
CA ARG A 50 22.06 4.58 6.78
C ARG A 50 21.78 3.71 8.01
N ALA A 51 20.54 3.28 8.23
CA ALA A 51 20.21 2.38 9.33
C ALA A 51 20.69 0.94 9.06
N ILE A 52 20.77 0.53 7.78
CA ILE A 52 21.13 -0.84 7.39
C ILE A 52 22.61 -0.99 6.98
N VAL A 53 23.43 0.05 7.12
CA VAL A 53 24.88 -0.01 6.87
C VAL A 53 25.66 0.59 8.04
N PRO A 54 26.80 0.00 8.44
CA PRO A 54 27.67 0.59 9.46
C PRO A 54 28.44 1.79 8.88
N LYS A 55 29.28 2.44 9.70
CA LYS A 55 30.19 3.46 9.17
C LYS A 55 31.22 2.79 8.25
N GLU A 56 31.62 3.50 7.18
CA GLU A 56 32.55 2.96 6.17
C GLU A 56 33.90 2.53 6.79
N ASN A 57 34.36 3.21 7.84
CA ASN A 57 35.60 2.88 8.54
C ASN A 57 35.49 1.67 9.50
N GLU A 58 34.28 1.18 9.79
CA GLU A 58 34.04 -0.02 10.62
C GLU A 58 33.89 -1.26 9.73
N ALA A 59 33.13 -1.15 8.64
CA ALA A 59 33.04 -2.18 7.60
C ALA A 59 32.50 -1.58 6.28
N ALA A 60 33.27 -1.68 5.19
CA ALA A 60 32.92 -1.10 3.90
C ALA A 60 32.02 -2.01 3.01
N ASN A 61 31.77 -3.24 3.42
CA ASN A 61 31.12 -4.29 2.63
C ASN A 61 30.00 -5.05 3.38
N LEU A 62 29.46 -4.47 4.46
CA LEU A 62 28.43 -5.09 5.31
C LEU A 62 27.10 -4.35 5.18
N ILE A 63 26.02 -5.08 4.90
CA ILE A 63 24.63 -4.59 4.90
C ILE A 63 23.83 -5.45 5.89
N VAL A 64 23.07 -4.81 6.77
CA VAL A 64 22.37 -5.45 7.90
C VAL A 64 20.88 -5.06 7.87
N PRO A 65 20.02 -5.80 7.12
CA PRO A 65 18.61 -5.46 6.97
C PRO A 65 17.73 -5.80 8.19
N VAL A 66 18.22 -6.61 9.12
CA VAL A 66 17.45 -7.09 10.30
C VAL A 66 17.97 -6.45 11.58
N CYS A 67 19.24 -6.66 11.94
CA CYS A 67 19.88 -6.07 13.12
C CYS A 67 20.34 -4.62 12.87
N LEU A 68 19.48 -3.84 12.22
CA LEU A 68 19.76 -2.47 11.79
C LEU A 68 19.90 -1.51 12.98
N SER A 69 20.52 -0.36 12.73
CA SER A 69 20.74 0.68 13.75
C SER A 69 19.41 1.34 14.15
N ALA A 70 18.89 0.95 15.32
CA ALA A 70 17.68 1.48 15.92
C ALA A 70 17.81 1.51 17.45
N SER A 71 17.07 2.41 18.12
CA SER A 71 16.88 2.28 19.57
C SER A 71 16.02 1.05 19.87
N HIS A 72 16.14 0.54 21.10
CA HIS A 72 15.31 -0.59 21.55
C HIS A 72 13.81 -0.34 21.33
N ILE A 73 13.35 0.87 21.64
CA ILE A 73 11.97 1.30 21.39
C ILE A 73 11.70 1.30 19.89
N ALA A 74 12.43 2.04 19.06
CA ALA A 74 12.17 2.09 17.62
C ALA A 74 12.11 0.71 16.96
N TYR A 75 12.95 -0.23 17.41
CA TYR A 75 12.98 -1.59 16.92
C TYR A 75 11.67 -2.36 17.17
N GLY A 76 10.95 -2.06 18.26
CA GLY A 76 9.64 -2.63 18.57
C GLY A 76 8.63 -2.49 17.44
N SER A 77 8.65 -1.37 16.71
CA SER A 77 7.79 -1.11 15.55
C SER A 77 8.38 -1.57 14.21
N ILE A 78 9.72 -1.57 14.07
CA ILE A 78 10.41 -1.96 12.82
C ILE A 78 10.40 -3.48 12.58
N ARG A 79 10.40 -4.28 13.65
CA ARG A 79 10.71 -5.72 13.64
C ARG A 79 9.69 -6.66 13.00
N MET A 80 8.79 -6.15 12.16
CA MET A 80 7.79 -6.96 11.47
C MET A 80 8.40 -7.65 10.25
N GLU A 81 8.04 -8.91 10.02
CA GLU A 81 8.55 -9.72 8.91
C GLU A 81 8.38 -9.04 7.53
N PRO A 82 7.23 -8.41 7.21
CA PRO A 82 7.08 -7.67 5.96
C PRO A 82 8.10 -6.54 5.80
N VAL A 83 8.48 -5.87 6.88
CA VAL A 83 9.50 -4.81 6.86
C VAL A 83 10.88 -5.39 6.57
N PHE A 84 11.22 -6.53 7.19
CA PHE A 84 12.47 -7.23 6.89
C PHE A 84 12.55 -7.73 5.44
N MET A 85 11.43 -8.17 4.85
CA MET A 85 11.40 -8.55 3.44
C MET A 85 11.72 -7.36 2.52
N VAL A 86 11.10 -6.19 2.77
CA VAL A 86 11.38 -4.96 2.03
C VAL A 86 12.84 -4.53 2.18
N LEU A 87 13.36 -4.53 3.42
CA LEU A 87 14.76 -4.18 3.67
C LEU A 87 15.74 -5.19 3.05
N GLY A 88 15.38 -6.47 3.02
CA GLY A 88 16.14 -7.52 2.36
C GLY A 88 16.29 -7.29 0.86
N GLN A 89 15.20 -6.91 0.18
CA GLN A 89 15.24 -6.55 -1.24
C GLN A 89 16.13 -5.32 -1.49
N SER A 90 15.96 -4.27 -0.69
CA SER A 90 16.79 -3.06 -0.76
C SER A 90 18.27 -3.34 -0.50
N ALA A 91 18.57 -4.23 0.46
CA ALA A 91 19.93 -4.68 0.75
C ALA A 91 20.54 -5.46 -0.43
N ALA A 92 19.78 -6.35 -1.06
CA ALA A 92 20.26 -7.11 -2.21
C ALA A 92 20.58 -6.19 -3.41
N LEU A 93 19.67 -5.27 -3.76
CA LEU A 93 19.88 -4.34 -4.87
C LEU A 93 21.04 -3.37 -4.61
N SER A 94 21.18 -2.86 -3.39
CA SER A 94 22.33 -2.02 -3.01
C SER A 94 23.65 -2.78 -3.08
N ALA A 95 23.70 -4.04 -2.65
CA ALA A 95 24.88 -4.90 -2.81
C ALA A 95 25.26 -5.07 -4.28
N VAL A 96 24.29 -5.31 -5.18
CA VAL A 96 24.53 -5.40 -6.63
C VAL A 96 25.12 -4.10 -7.18
N GLN A 97 24.58 -2.94 -6.79
CA GLN A 97 25.14 -1.65 -7.20
C GLN A 97 26.57 -1.45 -6.69
N ALA A 98 26.84 -1.79 -5.44
CA ALA A 98 28.17 -1.68 -4.83
C ALA A 98 29.19 -2.57 -5.55
N ILE A 99 28.84 -3.84 -5.83
CA ILE A 99 29.68 -4.79 -6.56
C ILE A 99 29.98 -4.29 -7.97
N ASN A 100 28.95 -3.93 -8.73
CA ASN A 100 29.10 -3.51 -10.13
C ASN A 100 29.95 -2.24 -10.28
N ARG A 101 29.82 -1.31 -9.32
CA ARG A 101 30.55 -0.04 -9.32
C ARG A 101 31.89 -0.11 -8.58
N LYS A 102 32.20 -1.24 -7.93
CA LYS A 102 33.39 -1.46 -7.08
C LYS A 102 33.54 -0.37 -6.01
N ILE A 103 32.44 -0.06 -5.32
CA ILE A 103 32.39 0.95 -4.26
C ILE A 103 32.00 0.31 -2.92
N ALA A 104 32.29 1.01 -1.83
CA ALA A 104 31.78 0.66 -0.50
C ALA A 104 30.24 0.77 -0.48
N VAL A 105 29.58 -0.03 0.35
CA VAL A 105 28.10 -0.05 0.45
C VAL A 105 27.53 1.29 0.92
N GLN A 106 28.30 2.09 1.65
CA GLN A 106 27.94 3.45 2.10
C GLN A 106 27.91 4.47 0.94
N LYS A 107 28.53 4.16 -0.20
CA LYS A 107 28.62 5.02 -1.39
C LYS A 107 27.55 4.71 -2.44
N VAL A 108 26.62 3.79 -2.15
CA VAL A 108 25.48 3.47 -3.01
C VAL A 108 24.64 4.74 -3.25
N ASP A 109 24.23 4.94 -4.50
CA ASP A 109 23.35 6.05 -4.86
C ASP A 109 21.91 5.66 -4.52
N VAL A 110 21.44 6.13 -3.36
CA VAL A 110 20.10 5.78 -2.86
C VAL A 110 18.99 6.28 -3.78
N LYS A 111 19.19 7.38 -4.53
CA LYS A 111 18.19 7.85 -5.50
C LYS A 111 18.08 6.90 -6.68
N MET A 112 19.21 6.38 -7.15
CA MET A 112 19.22 5.34 -8.18
C MET A 112 18.56 4.06 -7.68
N LEU A 113 18.87 3.63 -6.44
CA LEU A 113 18.24 2.48 -5.80
C LEU A 113 16.71 2.63 -5.68
N GLN A 114 16.23 3.77 -5.16
CA GLN A 114 14.80 4.08 -5.07
C GLN A 114 14.13 4.08 -6.44
N SER A 115 14.81 4.62 -7.46
CA SER A 115 14.29 4.62 -8.83
C SER A 115 14.16 3.20 -9.38
N GLN A 116 15.16 2.34 -9.13
CA GLN A 116 15.16 0.94 -9.53
C GLN A 116 14.02 0.16 -8.84
N LEU A 117 13.87 0.29 -7.52
CA LEU A 117 12.78 -0.32 -6.75
C LEU A 117 11.40 0.10 -7.27
N LYS A 118 11.25 1.35 -7.69
CA LYS A 118 9.99 1.86 -8.24
C LYS A 118 9.69 1.33 -9.64
N SER A 119 10.71 1.18 -10.48
CA SER A 119 10.53 0.75 -11.87
C SER A 119 10.44 -0.76 -12.05
N ASP A 120 11.08 -1.51 -11.16
CA ASP A 120 11.18 -2.97 -11.17
C ASP A 120 11.02 -3.51 -9.73
N PRO A 121 9.82 -3.37 -9.15
CA PRO A 121 9.56 -3.74 -7.76
C PRO A 121 9.63 -5.25 -7.51
N LEU A 122 9.57 -6.08 -8.55
CA LEU A 122 9.68 -7.54 -8.46
C LEU A 122 11.11 -8.05 -8.73
N ALA A 123 12.01 -7.15 -9.16
CA ALA A 123 13.42 -7.46 -9.47
C ALA A 123 13.60 -8.58 -10.52
N ASP A 124 12.60 -8.81 -11.36
CA ASP A 124 12.59 -9.80 -12.44
C ASP A 124 12.30 -9.19 -13.82
N GLY A 125 12.20 -7.86 -13.90
CA GLY A 125 11.91 -7.12 -15.12
C GLY A 125 10.46 -7.22 -15.60
N THR A 126 9.58 -7.90 -14.85
CA THR A 126 8.15 -7.92 -15.14
C THR A 126 7.53 -6.56 -14.86
N ALA A 127 6.40 -6.27 -15.52
CA ALA A 127 5.71 -5.01 -15.30
C ALA A 127 5.17 -4.95 -13.86
N ALA A 128 5.39 -3.82 -13.19
CA ALA A 128 4.79 -3.56 -11.90
C ALA A 128 3.26 -3.52 -12.00
N GLU A 129 2.61 -3.88 -10.89
CA GLU A 129 1.18 -3.63 -10.70
C GLU A 129 0.90 -2.12 -10.67
N ILE A 130 -0.29 -1.74 -11.12
CA ILE A 130 -0.71 -0.33 -11.16
C ILE A 130 -1.84 -0.16 -10.15
N LEU A 131 -1.52 0.53 -9.07
CA LEU A 131 -2.45 0.90 -8.02
C LEU A 131 -2.87 2.36 -8.20
N ILE A 132 -4.17 2.62 -8.10
CA ILE A 132 -4.74 3.97 -8.06
C ILE A 132 -5.74 4.01 -6.90
N ASP A 133 -5.42 4.81 -5.89
CA ASP A 133 -6.23 5.07 -4.71
C ASP A 133 -7.16 6.27 -4.96
N ASN A 134 -8.26 6.41 -4.21
CA ASN A 134 -9.14 7.58 -4.30
C ASN A 134 -8.41 8.89 -3.99
N SER A 135 -7.29 8.86 -3.27
CA SER A 135 -6.45 10.02 -3.00
C SER A 135 -5.58 10.46 -4.17
N ASN A 136 -5.49 9.69 -5.27
CA ASN A 136 -4.77 10.08 -6.49
C ASN A 136 -5.59 11.08 -7.33
N VAL A 137 -5.73 12.31 -6.84
CA VAL A 137 -6.61 13.36 -7.39
C VAL A 137 -6.42 13.64 -8.88
N GLU A 138 -5.21 13.45 -9.42
CA GLU A 138 -4.90 13.62 -10.83
C GLU A 138 -5.47 12.50 -11.72
N LYS A 139 -5.64 11.30 -11.15
CA LYS A 139 -6.19 10.10 -11.81
C LYS A 139 -7.65 9.85 -11.47
N VAL A 140 -8.22 10.54 -10.49
CA VAL A 140 -9.61 10.31 -10.05
C VAL A 140 -10.51 11.46 -10.51
N GLU A 141 -11.63 11.12 -11.13
CA GLU A 141 -12.71 12.04 -11.48
C GLU A 141 -13.95 11.68 -10.65
N ILE A 142 -14.52 12.68 -9.97
CA ILE A 142 -15.65 12.53 -9.05
C ILE A 142 -16.85 13.26 -9.64
N SER A 143 -17.97 12.55 -9.76
CA SER A 143 -19.28 13.11 -10.13
C SER A 143 -20.32 12.72 -9.09
N GLY A 144 -21.15 13.67 -8.68
CA GLY A 144 -22.11 13.50 -7.59
C GLY A 144 -21.51 13.80 -6.21
N ASN A 145 -22.26 13.47 -5.16
CA ASN A 145 -21.90 13.77 -3.78
C ASN A 145 -21.27 12.54 -3.11
N TRP A 146 -19.97 12.64 -2.83
CA TRP A 146 -19.17 11.60 -2.20
C TRP A 146 -18.45 12.16 -0.98
N THR A 147 -18.41 11.38 0.09
CA THR A 147 -17.79 11.78 1.37
C THR A 147 -16.71 10.78 1.77
N ALA A 148 -15.58 11.29 2.26
CA ALA A 148 -14.47 10.46 2.68
C ALA A 148 -14.72 9.83 4.08
N GLN A 149 -14.40 8.55 4.22
CA GLN A 149 -14.39 7.81 5.48
C GLN A 149 -12.97 7.33 5.79
N LYS A 150 -12.43 7.77 6.92
CA LYS A 150 -11.01 7.63 7.29
C LYS A 150 -10.55 6.25 7.81
N SER A 151 -11.39 5.23 7.67
CA SER A 151 -11.08 3.91 8.23
C SER A 151 -11.96 2.83 7.60
N GLY A 152 -11.38 1.67 7.37
CA GLY A 152 -12.06 0.51 6.78
C GLY A 152 -11.82 0.33 5.28
N GLY A 153 -11.08 1.25 4.67
CA GLY A 153 -10.62 1.19 3.28
C GLY A 153 -9.20 0.64 3.13
N TYR A 154 -8.74 0.55 1.89
CA TYR A 154 -7.35 0.51 1.53
C TYR A 154 -6.76 1.92 1.67
N GLY A 155 -5.52 2.04 2.11
CA GLY A 155 -4.93 3.35 2.35
C GLY A 155 -5.60 4.12 3.51
N PRO A 156 -5.56 5.46 3.52
CA PRO A 156 -5.98 6.28 4.65
C PRO A 156 -7.49 6.55 4.72
N ASP A 157 -8.21 6.44 3.61
CA ASP A 157 -9.64 6.68 3.52
C ASP A 157 -10.27 5.96 2.32
N PHE A 158 -11.60 6.04 2.20
CA PHE A 158 -12.34 5.68 1.00
C PHE A 158 -13.56 6.58 0.86
N LEU A 159 -14.25 6.55 -0.28
CA LEU A 159 -15.40 7.41 -0.58
C LEU A 159 -16.73 6.66 -0.44
N ASN A 160 -17.70 7.29 0.21
CA ASN A 160 -19.10 6.87 0.29
C ASN A 160 -20.00 7.78 -0.55
N SER A 161 -20.88 7.20 -1.37
CA SER A 161 -21.90 7.96 -2.09
C SER A 161 -23.05 8.35 -1.17
N SER A 162 -23.61 9.55 -1.36
CA SER A 162 -24.93 9.87 -0.80
C SER A 162 -26.02 9.03 -1.49
N VAL A 163 -26.99 8.51 -0.71
CA VAL A 163 -28.08 7.67 -1.22
C VAL A 163 -29.03 8.39 -2.18
N GLU A 164 -29.02 9.72 -2.19
CA GLU A 164 -29.89 10.54 -3.05
C GLU A 164 -29.23 10.97 -4.37
N THR A 165 -28.00 10.53 -4.63
CA THR A 165 -27.19 11.08 -5.72
C THR A 165 -26.89 10.07 -6.82
N SER A 166 -27.14 10.48 -8.07
CA SER A 166 -26.55 9.84 -9.24
C SER A 166 -25.16 10.42 -9.49
N GLY A 167 -24.22 9.59 -9.93
CA GLY A 167 -22.83 10.01 -10.06
C GLY A 167 -21.89 8.82 -10.21
N PHE A 168 -20.58 9.09 -10.15
CA PHE A 168 -19.56 8.06 -10.27
C PHE A 168 -18.23 8.50 -9.65
N ILE A 169 -17.39 7.51 -9.38
CA ILE A 169 -15.94 7.67 -9.23
C ILE A 169 -15.28 6.98 -10.40
N LYS A 170 -14.49 7.73 -11.18
CA LYS A 170 -13.77 7.21 -12.35
C LYS A 170 -12.27 7.28 -12.10
N TYR A 171 -11.63 6.12 -12.13
CA TYR A 171 -10.19 5.95 -12.08
C TYR A 171 -9.64 5.93 -13.50
N LYS A 172 -8.97 7.01 -13.90
CA LYS A 172 -8.27 7.16 -15.18
C LYS A 172 -6.96 6.37 -15.09
N LEU A 173 -6.87 5.28 -15.83
CA LEU A 173 -5.73 4.36 -15.76
C LEU A 173 -4.48 4.94 -16.45
N GLY A 174 -4.67 5.92 -17.33
CA GLY A 174 -3.59 6.62 -18.03
C GLY A 174 -2.96 5.77 -19.13
N ALA A 175 -1.71 6.10 -19.49
CA ALA A 175 -0.97 5.35 -20.48
C ALA A 175 -0.54 3.98 -19.91
N LEU A 176 -1.22 2.93 -20.35
CA LEU A 176 -0.89 1.54 -20.02
C LEU A 176 -0.03 0.92 -21.12
N LYS A 177 0.85 -0.01 -20.74
CA LYS A 177 1.45 -0.89 -21.75
C LYS A 177 0.34 -1.76 -22.34
N LYS A 178 0.35 -1.96 -23.65
CA LYS A 178 -0.55 -2.93 -24.29
C LYS A 178 -0.30 -4.31 -23.69
N GLY A 179 -1.35 -4.99 -23.27
CA GLY A 179 -1.21 -6.31 -22.65
C GLY A 179 -2.46 -6.76 -21.91
N LYS A 180 -2.35 -7.93 -21.29
CA LYS A 180 -3.41 -8.55 -20.50
C LYS A 180 -3.23 -8.18 -19.03
N TYR A 181 -4.30 -7.75 -18.39
CA TYR A 181 -4.30 -7.34 -16.99
C TYR A 181 -5.52 -7.92 -16.28
N GLU A 182 -5.32 -8.44 -15.08
CA GLU A 182 -6.42 -8.61 -14.15
C GLU A 182 -6.69 -7.26 -13.48
N VAL A 183 -7.96 -6.88 -13.42
CA VAL A 183 -8.40 -5.63 -12.79
C VAL A 183 -9.13 -6.00 -11.51
N LEU A 184 -8.70 -5.41 -10.41
CA LEU A 184 -9.33 -5.55 -9.10
C LEU A 184 -9.77 -4.18 -8.60
N THR A 185 -10.77 -4.17 -7.73
CA THR A 185 -11.12 -3.00 -6.92
C THR A 185 -11.11 -3.42 -5.46
N TYR A 186 -10.61 -2.55 -4.59
CA TYR A 186 -10.78 -2.76 -3.16
C TYR A 186 -12.22 -2.41 -2.80
N TYR A 187 -12.90 -3.34 -2.15
CA TYR A 187 -14.29 -3.21 -1.76
C TYR A 187 -14.39 -3.09 -0.23
N PRO A 188 -14.52 -1.87 0.33
CA PRO A 188 -14.78 -1.68 1.75
C PRO A 188 -16.09 -2.32 2.15
N LYS A 189 -16.06 -3.23 3.13
CA LYS A 189 -17.27 -3.85 3.67
C LYS A 189 -17.81 -3.01 4.82
N THR A 190 -18.96 -2.39 4.61
CA THR A 190 -19.61 -1.51 5.59
C THR A 190 -20.69 -2.26 6.37
N THR A 191 -21.08 -1.72 7.53
CA THR A 191 -22.17 -2.30 8.34
C THR A 191 -23.54 -2.18 7.69
N ALA A 192 -23.75 -1.17 6.83
CA ALA A 192 -24.92 -1.09 5.98
C ALA A 192 -24.72 -2.03 4.77
N PRO A 193 -25.56 -3.07 4.59
CA PRO A 193 -25.44 -3.98 3.46
C PRO A 193 -25.75 -3.24 2.17
N LYS A 194 -24.80 -3.28 1.23
CA LYS A 194 -25.03 -2.79 -0.14
C LYS A 194 -25.70 -3.92 -0.90
N THR A 195 -26.71 -3.63 -1.71
CA THR A 195 -27.29 -4.69 -2.54
C THR A 195 -26.34 -5.02 -3.68
N GLU A 196 -25.99 -4.03 -4.49
CA GLU A 196 -25.17 -4.21 -5.69
C GLU A 196 -24.32 -2.95 -5.96
N THR A 197 -23.12 -3.13 -6.51
CA THR A 197 -22.25 -2.06 -6.99
C THR A 197 -21.92 -2.30 -8.45
N LYS A 198 -22.34 -1.37 -9.33
CA LYS A 198 -22.09 -1.45 -10.76
C LYS A 198 -20.78 -0.75 -11.11
N ILE A 199 -19.94 -1.45 -11.88
CA ILE A 199 -18.62 -0.98 -12.28
C ILE A 199 -18.46 -1.16 -13.79
N ASP A 200 -18.05 -0.12 -14.49
CA ASP A 200 -17.70 -0.18 -15.91
C ASP A 200 -16.18 -0.16 -16.08
N ILE A 201 -15.67 -1.06 -16.90
CA ILE A 201 -14.26 -1.17 -17.26
C ILE A 201 -14.15 -0.86 -18.75
N PHE A 202 -13.35 0.13 -19.10
CA PHE A 202 -13.02 0.46 -20.48
C PHE A 202 -11.55 0.16 -20.76
N ASP A 203 -11.29 -0.76 -21.69
CA ASP A 203 -9.95 -1.27 -22.01
C ASP A 203 -9.18 -0.42 -23.05
N GLY A 204 -9.77 0.72 -23.44
CA GLY A 204 -9.26 1.59 -24.50
C GLY A 204 -9.83 1.26 -25.89
N ALA A 205 -10.67 0.22 -26.01
CA ALA A 205 -11.37 -0.12 -27.25
C ALA A 205 -12.86 -0.46 -27.00
N SER A 206 -13.15 -1.19 -25.93
CA SER A 206 -14.50 -1.65 -25.58
C SER A 206 -14.78 -1.48 -24.08
N ALA A 207 -16.05 -1.26 -23.75
CA ALA A 207 -16.51 -1.17 -22.36
C ALA A 207 -17.23 -2.46 -21.96
N LYS A 208 -17.03 -2.89 -20.72
CA LYS A 208 -17.78 -3.98 -20.08
C LYS A 208 -18.24 -3.57 -18.70
N SER A 209 -19.46 -3.96 -18.34
CA SER A 209 -20.01 -3.75 -16.99
C SER A 209 -19.89 -5.01 -16.15
N VAL A 210 -19.52 -4.85 -14.89
CA VAL A 210 -19.47 -5.87 -13.85
C VAL A 210 -20.32 -5.39 -12.68
N VAL A 211 -21.01 -6.31 -12.03
CA VAL A 211 -21.78 -6.03 -10.80
C VAL A 211 -21.19 -6.84 -9.66
N ILE A 212 -20.75 -6.15 -8.61
CA ILE A 212 -20.36 -6.77 -7.35
C ILE A 212 -21.58 -6.83 -6.44
N LYS A 213 -21.91 -8.02 -5.94
CA LYS A 213 -22.92 -8.21 -4.90
C LYS A 213 -22.22 -8.25 -3.55
N ASP A 214 -22.68 -7.47 -2.58
CA ASP A 214 -22.05 -7.43 -1.25
C ASP A 214 -22.04 -8.81 -0.58
N SER A 215 -23.08 -9.62 -0.79
CA SER A 215 -23.20 -10.99 -0.29
C SER A 215 -22.06 -11.91 -0.72
N ASP A 216 -21.47 -11.64 -1.88
CA ASP A 216 -20.44 -12.48 -2.49
C ASP A 216 -19.03 -12.06 -2.03
N VAL A 217 -18.89 -10.85 -1.49
CA VAL A 217 -17.63 -10.33 -0.96
C VAL A 217 -17.37 -10.92 0.43
N LYS A 218 -16.38 -11.80 0.52
CA LYS A 218 -15.94 -12.42 1.77
C LYS A 218 -14.62 -11.79 2.21
N VAL A 219 -14.65 -11.07 3.31
CA VAL A 219 -13.45 -10.49 3.92
C VAL A 219 -12.72 -11.58 4.68
N VAL A 220 -11.47 -11.87 4.30
CA VAL A 220 -10.61 -12.86 4.96
C VAL A 220 -9.46 -12.16 5.68
N GLY A 221 -9.19 -12.56 6.93
CA GLY A 221 -8.12 -11.99 7.75
C GLY A 221 -8.57 -10.81 8.60
N GLN A 222 -7.64 -9.91 8.94
CA GLN A 222 -7.87 -8.75 9.83
C GLN A 222 -8.11 -7.45 9.05
N THR A 223 -8.69 -7.52 7.85
CA THR A 223 -9.05 -6.36 7.02
C THR A 223 -10.52 -5.97 7.20
N SER A 224 -10.91 -4.80 6.71
CA SER A 224 -12.30 -4.33 6.69
C SER A 224 -12.94 -4.36 5.29
N GLY A 225 -12.22 -4.92 4.32
CA GLY A 225 -12.61 -5.01 2.92
C GLY A 225 -11.80 -6.08 2.21
N GLU A 226 -12.06 -6.24 0.92
CA GLU A 226 -11.43 -7.27 0.09
C GLU A 226 -11.10 -6.74 -1.30
N TRP A 227 -10.01 -7.23 -1.89
CA TRP A 227 -9.71 -7.04 -3.30
C TRP A 227 -10.61 -7.95 -4.14
N VAL A 228 -11.59 -7.36 -4.82
CA VAL A 228 -12.54 -8.09 -5.67
C VAL A 228 -12.07 -8.02 -7.12
N SER A 229 -11.87 -9.20 -7.73
CA SER A 229 -11.55 -9.28 -9.16
C SER A 229 -12.76 -8.86 -10.00
N LEU A 230 -12.54 -7.92 -10.91
CA LEU A 230 -13.48 -7.52 -11.95
C LEU A 230 -13.31 -8.38 -13.22
N GLY A 231 -12.29 -9.24 -13.23
CA GLY A 231 -11.93 -10.09 -14.36
C GLY A 231 -10.67 -9.63 -15.08
N THR A 232 -10.43 -10.24 -16.24
CA THR A 232 -9.21 -10.03 -17.02
C THR A 232 -9.51 -9.38 -18.37
N TYR A 233 -8.72 -8.37 -18.72
CA TYR A 233 -8.94 -7.50 -19.86
C TYR A 233 -7.66 -7.35 -20.68
N ASN A 234 -7.81 -7.17 -22.00
CA ASN A 234 -6.71 -6.88 -22.90
C ASN A 234 -6.70 -5.38 -23.20
N PHE A 235 -5.86 -4.63 -22.52
CA PHE A 235 -5.74 -3.19 -22.72
C PHE A 235 -5.00 -2.91 -24.02
N SER A 236 -5.57 -2.02 -24.84
CA SER A 236 -5.02 -1.68 -26.16
C SER A 236 -3.70 -0.89 -26.08
N GLY A 237 -3.46 -0.24 -24.92
CA GLY A 237 -2.37 0.70 -24.68
C GLY A 237 -2.67 2.13 -25.15
N VAL A 238 -3.86 2.38 -25.70
CA VAL A 238 -4.33 3.68 -26.18
C VAL A 238 -5.78 3.93 -25.77
N GLY A 239 -6.32 5.12 -26.03
CA GLY A 239 -7.76 5.39 -25.89
C GLY A 239 -8.23 5.77 -24.48
N GLU A 240 -7.36 6.15 -23.56
CA GLU A 240 -7.73 6.61 -22.21
C GLU A 240 -8.58 5.60 -21.40
N PRO A 241 -8.03 4.41 -21.10
CA PRO A 241 -8.72 3.39 -20.34
C PRO A 241 -9.10 3.86 -18.92
N PHE A 242 -10.23 3.34 -18.41
CA PHE A 242 -10.74 3.70 -17.08
C PHE A 242 -11.46 2.54 -16.39
N VAL A 243 -11.58 2.65 -15.07
CA VAL A 243 -12.53 1.90 -14.24
C VAL A 243 -13.47 2.90 -13.59
N GLN A 244 -14.78 2.70 -13.70
CA GLN A 244 -15.79 3.62 -13.19
C GLN A 244 -16.78 2.91 -12.28
N ILE A 245 -16.84 3.34 -11.02
CA ILE A 245 -17.80 2.88 -10.02
C ILE A 245 -18.99 3.83 -10.02
N HIS A 246 -20.20 3.31 -10.22
CA HIS A 246 -21.42 4.13 -10.32
C HIS A 246 -22.13 4.22 -8.97
N ALA A 247 -22.54 5.43 -8.59
CA ALA A 247 -23.54 5.60 -7.54
C ALA A 247 -24.92 5.19 -8.07
N ILE A 248 -25.68 4.49 -7.25
CA ILE A 248 -27.02 4.00 -7.58
C ILE A 248 -28.00 4.66 -6.62
N ASN A 249 -29.00 5.36 -7.14
CA ASN A 249 -30.02 6.00 -6.30
C ASN A 249 -30.67 4.99 -5.36
N GLY A 250 -30.73 5.34 -4.07
CA GLY A 250 -31.31 4.49 -3.02
C GLY A 250 -30.40 3.38 -2.52
N VAL A 251 -29.16 3.26 -3.03
CA VAL A 251 -28.19 2.23 -2.59
C VAL A 251 -26.88 2.92 -2.18
N PRO A 252 -26.39 2.71 -0.95
CA PRO A 252 -25.07 3.20 -0.57
C PRO A 252 -23.99 2.47 -1.39
N VAL A 253 -23.10 3.23 -2.04
CA VAL A 253 -21.98 2.70 -2.81
C VAL A 253 -20.68 3.25 -2.23
N THR A 254 -19.64 2.44 -2.23
CA THR A 254 -18.28 2.88 -1.89
C THR A 254 -17.34 2.78 -3.06
N ALA A 255 -16.33 3.63 -3.06
CA ALA A 255 -15.22 3.60 -3.99
C ALA A 255 -13.93 3.90 -3.24
N ASP A 256 -12.89 3.12 -3.51
CA ASP A 256 -11.64 3.16 -2.76
C ASP A 256 -10.46 3.14 -3.73
N ALA A 257 -9.92 1.96 -4.03
CA ALA A 257 -8.79 1.79 -4.92
C ALA A 257 -9.07 0.79 -6.05
N VAL A 258 -8.29 0.93 -7.13
CA VAL A 258 -8.22 -0.04 -8.23
C VAL A 258 -6.79 -0.54 -8.39
N LEU A 259 -6.64 -1.83 -8.66
CA LEU A 259 -5.36 -2.50 -8.87
C LEU A 259 -5.37 -3.22 -10.21
N LEU A 260 -4.35 -2.99 -11.03
CA LEU A 260 -4.16 -3.72 -12.27
C LEU A 260 -2.91 -4.59 -12.14
N VAL A 261 -3.11 -5.90 -12.24
CA VAL A 261 -2.04 -6.90 -12.16
C VAL A 261 -1.74 -7.40 -13.56
N PRO A 262 -0.54 -7.14 -14.11
CA PRO A 262 -0.13 -7.68 -15.41
C PRO A 262 -0.21 -9.21 -15.41
N ARG A 263 -0.74 -9.78 -16.50
CA ARG A 263 -0.79 -11.23 -16.73
C ARG A 263 -0.01 -11.57 -18.00
N LEU A 264 0.82 -12.61 -17.91
CA LEU A 264 1.56 -13.17 -19.05
C LEU A 264 0.61 -13.83 -20.06
#